data_AF-A0A2A3XCB1-F1
#
_entry.id   AF-A0A2A3XCB1-F1
#
_cell.length_a   1.000
_cell.length_b   1.000
_cell.length_c   1.000
_cell.angle_alpha   90.00
_cell.angle_beta   90.00
_cell.angle_gamma   90.00
#
_symmetry.space_group_name_H-M   'P 1'
#
loop_
_entity.id
_entity.type
_entity.pdbx_description
1 polymer ?
#
loop_
_entity_poly.entity_id
_entity_poly.type
_entity_poly.pdbx_seq_one_letter_code
_entity_poly.pdbx_strand_id
1 'polypeptide(L)'
;MTEGIFQSLMSEALWTVLLLSAPALVSAIVIGFGIGLFQALTQIQDQSLPQSVKVIVIMLVLILAGPLLVGQLINLTDQILNNFASWTR
;
A
#
# COMPACT_ATOMS: atom_id res chain seq x y z
N MET A 1 -7.76 18.38 24.91
CA MET A 1 -8.29 18.49 23.53
C MET A 1 -7.31 17.97 22.49
N THR A 2 -5.99 18.08 22.68
CA THR A 2 -4.96 17.60 21.74
C THR A 2 -4.89 16.08 21.58
N GLU A 3 -5.14 15.31 22.64
CA GLU A 3 -5.05 13.83 22.61
C GLU A 3 -6.07 13.19 21.65
N GLY A 4 -7.31 13.71 21.62
CA GLY A 4 -8.36 13.20 20.73
C GLY A 4 -8.06 13.47 19.25
N ILE A 5 -7.51 14.66 18.94
CA ILE A 5 -7.11 15.03 17.57
C ILE A 5 -5.93 14.18 17.11
N PHE A 6 -4.96 13.92 18.00
CA PHE A 6 -3.81 13.09 17.67
C PHE A 6 -4.22 11.65 17.37
N GLN A 7 -5.12 11.07 18.18
CA GLN A 7 -5.64 9.72 17.95
C GLN A 7 -6.44 9.62 16.63
N SER A 8 -7.30 10.59 16.34
CA SER A 8 -8.06 10.58 15.08
C SER A 8 -7.15 10.74 13.86
N LEU A 9 -6.15 11.61 13.93
CA LEU A 9 -5.19 11.82 12.86
C LEU A 9 -4.33 10.57 12.61
N MET A 10 -3.88 9.90 13.67
CA MET A 10 -3.18 8.62 13.52
C MET A 10 -4.07 7.55 12.89
N SER A 11 -5.34 7.45 13.29
CA SER A 11 -6.29 6.51 12.70
C SER A 11 -6.48 6.77 11.21
N GLU A 12 -6.64 8.03 10.80
CA GLU A 12 -6.82 8.42 9.40
C GLU A 12 -5.55 8.19 8.57
N ALA A 13 -4.38 8.45 9.14
CA ALA A 13 -3.10 8.15 8.51
C ALA A 13 -2.92 6.64 8.28
N LEU A 14 -3.19 5.82 9.29
CA LEU A 14 -3.13 4.35 9.17
C LEU A 14 -4.13 3.83 8.14
N TRP A 15 -5.34 4.38 8.12
CA TRP A 15 -6.35 4.03 7.13
C TRP A 15 -5.90 4.39 5.71
N THR A 16 -5.30 5.56 5.54
CA THR A 16 -4.76 6.01 4.25
C THR A 16 -3.65 5.08 3.77
N VAL A 17 -2.71 4.71 4.65
CA VAL A 17 -1.63 3.76 4.32
C VAL A 17 -2.18 2.38 3.97
N LEU A 18 -3.19 1.91 4.70
CA LEU A 18 -3.86 0.64 4.43
C LEU A 18 -4.50 0.65 3.04
N LEU A 19 -5.24 1.72 2.70
CA LEU A 19 -5.86 1.88 1.39
C LEU A 19 -4.82 1.96 0.27
N LEU A 20 -3.72 2.69 0.51
CA LEU A 20 -2.64 2.86 -0.46
C LEU A 20 -1.92 1.54 -0.77
N SER A 21 -1.72 0.71 0.25
CA SER A 21 -1.05 -0.59 0.13
C SER A 21 -1.99 -1.72 -0.28
N ALA A 22 -3.31 -1.59 -0.08
CA ALA A 22 -4.30 -2.62 -0.38
C ALA A 22 -4.18 -3.25 -1.79
N PRO A 23 -4.11 -2.50 -2.91
CA PRO A 23 -4.02 -3.11 -4.24
C PRO A 23 -2.71 -3.89 -4.45
N ALA A 24 -1.59 -3.38 -3.93
CA ALA A 24 -0.31 -4.07 -3.97
C ALA A 24 -0.34 -5.35 -3.13
N LEU A 25 -0.99 -5.33 -1.95
CA LEU A 25 -1.12 -6.50 -1.08
C LEU A 25 -2.03 -7.57 -1.72
N VAL A 26 -3.19 -7.17 -2.23
CA VAL A 26 -4.13 -8.10 -2.88
C VAL A 26 -3.48 -8.76 -4.09
N SER A 27 -2.81 -7.98 -4.95
CA SER A 27 -2.09 -8.55 -6.09
C SER A 27 -0.96 -9.47 -5.66
N ALA A 28 -0.15 -9.09 -4.65
CA ALA A 28 0.91 -9.93 -4.13
C ALA A 28 0.40 -11.27 -3.58
N ILE A 29 -0.77 -11.29 -2.93
CA ILE A 29 -1.41 -12.51 -2.42
C ILE A 29 -1.87 -13.40 -3.57
N VAL A 30 -2.66 -12.85 -4.51
CA VAL A 30 -3.23 -13.63 -5.62
C VAL A 30 -2.12 -14.25 -6.48
N ILE A 31 -1.08 -13.47 -6.78
CA ILE A 31 0.01 -13.89 -7.65
C ILE A 31 0.98 -14.80 -6.93
N GLY A 32 1.32 -14.47 -5.68
CA GLY A 32 2.17 -15.33 -4.85
C GLY A 32 1.56 -16.71 -4.65
N PHE A 33 0.24 -16.76 -4.42
CA PHE A 33 -0.49 -18.01 -4.34
C PHE A 33 -0.50 -18.78 -5.66
N GLY A 34 -0.84 -18.13 -6.78
CA GLY A 34 -0.88 -18.77 -8.09
C GLY A 34 0.48 -19.32 -8.54
N ILE A 35 1.55 -18.53 -8.38
CA ILE A 35 2.91 -18.95 -8.71
C ILE A 35 3.41 -20.05 -7.76
N GLY A 36 3.03 -20.01 -6.49
CA GLY A 36 3.35 -21.06 -5.52
C GLY A 36 2.71 -22.41 -5.89
N LEU A 37 1.45 -22.40 -6.33
CA LEU A 37 0.79 -23.60 -6.86
C LEU A 37 1.50 -24.12 -8.11
N PHE A 38 1.88 -23.23 -9.03
CA PHE A 38 2.55 -23.64 -10.27
C PHE A 38 3.92 -24.28 -10.00
N GLN A 39 4.69 -23.75 -9.05
CA GLN A 39 5.95 -24.34 -8.59
C GLN A 39 5.72 -25.73 -7.96
N ALA A 40 4.70 -25.87 -7.12
CA ALA A 40 4.38 -27.14 -6.47
C ALA A 40 3.97 -28.22 -7.48
N LEU A 41 3.18 -27.87 -8.50
CA LEU A 41 2.71 -28.80 -9.53
C LEU A 41 3.81 -29.23 -10.51
N THR A 42 4.73 -28.34 -10.85
CA THR A 42 5.79 -28.59 -11.86
C THR A 42 7.12 -29.02 -11.27
N GLN A 43 7.24 -29.03 -9.93
CA GLN A 43 8.49 -29.31 -9.20
C GLN A 43 9.67 -28.39 -9.57
N ILE A 44 9.40 -27.22 -10.15
CA ILE A 44 10.42 -26.21 -10.45
C ILE A 44 10.86 -25.56 -9.13
N GLN A 45 12.12 -25.78 -8.73
CA GLN A 45 12.73 -25.23 -7.51
C GLN A 45 13.57 -23.95 -7.75
N ASP A 46 13.39 -23.30 -8.90
CA ASP A 46 14.08 -22.05 -9.20
C ASP A 46 13.44 -20.90 -8.42
N GLN A 47 14.14 -20.39 -7.41
CA GLN A 47 13.67 -19.30 -6.56
C GLN A 47 13.72 -17.92 -7.25
N SER A 48 14.42 -17.78 -8.37
CA SER A 48 14.59 -16.49 -9.05
C SER A 48 13.37 -16.11 -9.89
N LEU A 49 12.79 -17.07 -10.62
CA LEU A 49 11.65 -16.87 -11.51
C LEU A 49 10.41 -16.31 -10.79
N PRO A 50 9.96 -16.88 -9.65
CA PRO A 50 8.82 -16.38 -8.89
C PRO A 50 9.02 -14.96 -8.37
N GLN A 51 10.26 -14.64 -7.97
CA GLN A 51 10.61 -13.34 -7.41
C GLN A 51 10.55 -12.25 -8.50
N SER A 52 11.10 -12.51 -9.68
CA SER A 52 11.05 -11.58 -10.82
C SER A 52 9.62 -11.32 -11.27
N VAL A 53 8.80 -12.37 -11.43
CA VAL A 53 7.40 -12.22 -11.87
C VAL A 53 6.59 -11.42 -10.84
N LYS A 54 6.75 -11.72 -9.55
CA LYS A 54 6.02 -11.03 -8.48
C LYS A 54 6.31 -9.51 -8.47
N VAL A 55 7.57 -9.10 -8.62
CA VAL A 55 7.96 -7.68 -8.65
C VAL A 55 7.35 -6.96 -9.85
N ILE A 56 7.41 -7.55 -11.04
CA ILE A 56 6.86 -6.96 -12.27
C ILE A 56 5.37 -6.67 -12.10
N VAL A 57 4.60 -7.63 -11.55
CA VAL A 57 3.17 -7.43 -11.44
C VAL A 57 2.81 -6.43 -10.34
N ILE A 58 3.47 -6.45 -9.18
CA ILE A 58 3.25 -5.44 -8.14
C ILE A 58 3.53 -4.03 -8.70
N MET A 59 4.61 -3.88 -9.48
CA MET A 59 4.94 -2.61 -10.12
C MET A 59 3.85 -2.14 -11.08
N LEU A 60 3.34 -3.03 -11.94
CA LEU A 60 2.23 -2.69 -12.84
C LEU A 60 0.97 -2.29 -12.08
N VAL A 61 0.64 -2.99 -11.00
CA VAL A 61 -0.52 -2.68 -10.15
C VAL A 61 -0.36 -1.31 -9.50
N LEU A 62 0.83 -0.97 -9.01
CA LEU A 62 1.11 0.34 -8.43
C LEU A 62 1.05 1.46 -9.47
N ILE A 63 1.51 1.23 -10.70
CA ILE A 63 1.41 2.23 -11.77
C ILE A 63 -0.05 2.52 -12.11
N LEU A 64 -0.89 1.49 -12.15
CA LEU A 64 -2.32 1.64 -12.47
C LEU A 64 -3.12 2.22 -11.29
N ALA A 65 -2.83 1.79 -10.06
CA ALA A 65 -3.55 2.22 -8.87
C ALA A 65 -3.04 3.56 -8.30
N GLY A 66 -1.79 3.93 -8.56
CA GLY A 66 -1.14 5.13 -8.04
C GLY A 66 -1.92 6.42 -8.30
N PRO A 67 -2.33 6.71 -9.55
CA PRO A 67 -3.10 7.92 -9.85
C PRO A 67 -4.46 8.01 -9.13
N LEU A 68 -5.09 6.86 -8.89
CA LEU A 68 -6.39 6.80 -8.19
C LEU A 68 -6.25 7.05 -6.68
N LEU A 69 -5.08 6.71 -6.13
CA LEU A 69 -4.83 6.69 -4.69
C LEU A 69 -4.02 7.89 -4.18
N VAL A 70 -3.32 8.59 -5.06
CA VAL A 70 -2.50 9.76 -4.70
C VAL A 70 -3.34 10.88 -4.08
N GLY A 71 -4.61 11.00 -4.47
CA GLY A 71 -5.52 12.02 -3.94
C GLY A 71 -5.75 11.92 -2.43
N GLN A 72 -5.85 10.71 -1.87
CA GLN A 72 -5.99 10.56 -0.41
C GLN A 72 -4.71 10.97 0.34
N LEU A 73 -3.55 10.70 -0.25
CA LEU A 73 -2.27 11.08 0.34
C LEU A 73 -2.06 12.60 0.33
N ILE A 74 -2.46 13.28 -0.75
CA ILE A 74 -2.45 14.74 -0.84
C ILE A 74 -3.39 15.35 0.20
N ASN A 75 -4.64 14.86 0.30
CA ASN A 75 -5.60 15.35 1.27
C ASN A 75 -5.08 15.21 2.72
N LEU A 76 -4.50 14.07 3.07
CA LEU A 76 -3.91 13.87 4.41
C LEU A 76 -2.75 14.85 4.65
N THR A 77 -1.90 15.05 3.65
CA THR A 77 -0.76 15.97 3.74
C THR A 77 -1.24 17.41 3.94
N ASP A 78 -2.24 17.85 3.18
CA ASP A 78 -2.82 19.19 3.28
C ASP A 78 -3.50 19.40 4.63
N GLN A 79 -4.23 18.40 5.15
CA GLN A 79 -4.81 18.45 6.48
C GLN A 79 -3.74 18.64 7.56
N ILE A 80 -2.62 17.92 7.47
CA ILE A 80 -1.53 18.04 8.44
C ILE A 80 -0.85 19.40 8.31
N LEU A 81 -0.42 19.80 7.10
CA LEU A 81 0.35 21.02 6.89
C LEU A 81 -0.44 22.29 7.25
N ASN A 82 -1.71 22.36 6.85
CA ASN A 82 -2.53 23.55 7.10
C ASN A 82 -2.85 23.73 8.58
N ASN A 83 -3.03 22.63 9.32
CA ASN A 83 -3.31 22.67 10.76
C ASN A 83 -2.04 22.70 11.62
N PHE A 84 -0.86 22.43 11.06
CA PHE A 84 0.41 22.40 11.78
C PHE A 84 0.70 23.70 12.55
N ALA A 85 0.47 24.86 11.93
CA ALA A 85 0.68 26.16 12.57
C ALA A 85 -0.27 26.42 13.75
N SER A 86 -1.45 25.78 13.75
CA SER A 86 -2.42 25.88 14.85
C SER A 86 -2.10 24.97 16.03
N TRP A 87 -1.39 23.85 15.80
CA TRP A 87 -1.03 22.89 16.84
C TRP A 87 0.23 23.26 17.62
N THR A 88 1.05 24.15 17.06
CA THR A 88 2.32 24.58 17.65
C THR A 88 2.19 25.75 18.63
N ARG A 89 0.99 26.32 18.79
CA ARG A 89 0.68 27.43 19.71
C ARG A 89 -0.24 26.95 20.82
#